data_AF-A0A645HDM8-F1
#
_entry.id   AF-A0A645HDM8-F1
#
_cell.length_a   1.000
_cell.length_b   1.000
_cell.length_c   1.000
_cell.angle_alpha   90.00
_cell.angle_beta   90.00
_cell.angle_gamma   90.00
#
_symmetry.space_group_name_H-M   'P 1'
#
loop_
_entity.id
_entity.type
_entity.pdbx_description
1 polymer ?
#
loop_
_entity_poly.entity_id
_entity_poly.type
_entity_poly.pdbx_seq_one_letter_code
_entity_poly.pdbx_strand_id
1 'polypeptide(L)'
;MAVDADGRMLGVRILKHSETPGLGDKIDVKKDDWVLDFNGKSLGDPAPEKWGVKKDNGVFDQFAGATITPRAVVKAVKGGLEFYAARKQDITAGSGS
;
A
#
# COMPACT_ATOMS: atom_id res chain seq x y z
N MET A 1 -3.29 7.30 1.09
CA MET A 1 -1.85 7.02 1.26
C MET A 1 -1.12 8.35 1.38
N ALA A 2 0.00 8.37 2.09
CA ALA A 2 0.89 9.50 2.20
C ALA A 2 2.28 9.10 1.68
N VAL A 3 2.89 9.97 0.88
CA VAL A 3 4.19 9.77 0.24
C VAL A 3 5.01 11.05 0.41
N ASP A 4 6.31 10.92 0.66
CA ASP A 4 7.22 12.08 0.73
C ASP A 4 7.68 12.53 -0.66
N ALA A 5 8.46 13.61 -0.70
CA ALA A 5 9.01 14.16 -1.94
C ALA A 5 10.00 13.21 -2.65
N ASP A 6 10.53 12.20 -1.97
CA ASP A 6 11.43 11.20 -2.53
C ASP A 6 10.68 9.98 -3.06
N GLY A 7 9.37 9.89 -2.84
CA GLY A 7 8.56 8.74 -3.23
C GLY A 7 8.55 7.61 -2.20
N ARG A 8 8.96 7.88 -0.94
CA ARG A 8 8.83 6.92 0.16
C ARG A 8 7.47 7.02 0.81
N MET A 9 6.94 5.87 1.19
CA MET A 9 5.66 5.74 1.85
C MET A 9 5.74 6.16 3.31
N LEU A 10 4.98 7.21 3.65
CA LEU A 10 4.84 7.68 5.03
C LEU A 10 3.73 6.94 5.79
N GLY A 11 2.70 6.48 5.06
CA GLY A 11 1.55 5.84 5.67
C GLY A 11 0.48 5.38 4.70
N VAL A 12 -0.19 4.27 5.04
CA VAL A 12 -1.42 3.81 4.39
C VAL A 12 -2.52 3.71 5.44
N ARG A 13 -3.71 4.19 5.10
CA ARG A 13 -4.91 4.05 5.92
C ARG A 13 -6.09 3.74 5.02
N ILE A 14 -6.77 2.64 5.30
CA ILE A 14 -8.06 2.30 4.69
C ILE A 14 -9.13 3.06 5.47
N LEU A 15 -9.87 3.93 4.78
CA LEU A 15 -10.94 4.72 5.42
C LEU A 15 -12.30 4.02 5.39
N LYS A 16 -12.52 3.17 4.37
CA LYS A 16 -13.75 2.42 4.14
C LYS A 16 -13.42 1.09 3.48
N HIS A 17 -14.07 0.02 3.93
CA HIS A 17 -14.05 -1.30 3.32
C HIS A 17 -15.35 -2.02 3.66
N SER A 18 -15.75 -3.00 2.84
CA SER A 18 -16.94 -3.83 3.06
C SER A 18 -16.56 -5.30 3.23
N GLU A 19 -15.42 -5.53 3.89
CA GLU A 19 -14.90 -6.88 4.14
C GLU A 19 -15.77 -7.63 5.15
N THR A 20 -15.84 -8.94 4.98
CA THR A 20 -16.47 -9.82 5.97
C THR A 20 -15.65 -9.77 7.27
N PRO A 21 -16.26 -9.44 8.44
CA PRO A 21 -15.58 -9.44 9.72
C PRO A 21 -14.89 -10.78 9.99
N GLY A 22 -13.62 -10.76 10.39
CA GLY A 22 -12.83 -11.95 10.70
C GLY A 22 -12.19 -12.64 9.49
N LEU A 23 -12.45 -12.19 8.25
CA LEU A 23 -11.74 -12.70 7.06
C LEU A 23 -10.67 -11.71 6.59
N GLY A 24 -11.03 -10.47 6.28
CA GLY A 24 -10.08 -9.47 5.75
C GLY A 24 -10.24 -8.06 6.29
N ASP A 25 -10.93 -7.90 7.42
CA ASP A 25 -10.99 -6.64 8.18
C ASP A 25 -9.66 -6.26 8.85
N LYS A 26 -8.65 -7.13 8.79
CA LYS A 26 -7.26 -6.85 9.20
C LYS A 26 -6.57 -5.71 8.42
N ILE A 27 -7.19 -5.20 7.35
CA ILE A 27 -6.71 -3.98 6.68
C ILE A 27 -7.05 -2.71 7.48
N ASP A 28 -7.99 -2.78 8.43
CA ASP A 28 -8.24 -1.68 9.37
C ASP A 28 -7.15 -1.70 10.45
N VAL A 29 -6.42 -0.60 10.58
CA VAL A 29 -5.38 -0.40 11.61
C VAL A 29 -5.92 -0.57 13.04
N LYS A 30 -7.23 -0.42 13.25
CA LYS A 30 -7.86 -0.69 14.55
C LYS A 30 -7.97 -2.19 14.88
N LYS A 31 -7.78 -3.07 13.89
CA LYS A 31 -7.90 -4.53 14.00
C LYS A 31 -6.54 -5.21 13.98
N ASP A 32 -5.62 -4.74 13.14
CA ASP A 32 -4.33 -5.37 12.89
C ASP A 32 -3.34 -4.34 12.32
N ASP A 33 -2.06 -4.52 12.61
CA ASP A 33 -0.98 -3.62 12.16
C ASP A 33 -0.51 -3.89 10.73
N TRP A 34 -1.07 -4.87 10.03
CA TRP A 34 -0.68 -5.24 8.66
C TRP A 34 -0.56 -4.06 7.70
N VAL A 35 -1.44 -3.05 7.80
CA VAL A 35 -1.37 -1.86 6.93
C VAL A 35 -0.13 -0.98 7.20
N LEU A 36 0.55 -1.16 8.33
CA LEU A 36 1.79 -0.46 8.65
C LEU A 36 3.01 -1.07 7.95
N ASP A 37 2.92 -2.30 7.40
CA ASP A 37 3.99 -2.94 6.63
C ASP A 37 4.37 -2.14 5.38
N PHE A 38 3.47 -1.27 4.93
CA PHE A 38 3.68 -0.36 3.82
C PHE A 38 4.64 0.80 4.14
N ASN A 39 4.81 1.16 5.41
CA ASN A 39 5.60 2.30 5.83
C ASN A 39 7.09 2.11 5.49
N GLY A 40 7.73 3.18 5.03
CA GLY A 40 9.14 3.19 4.64
C GLY A 40 9.44 2.57 3.27
N LYS A 41 8.46 1.89 2.64
CA LYS A 41 8.62 1.30 1.30
C LYS A 41 8.56 2.35 0.20
N SER A 42 9.11 2.04 -0.96
CA SER A 42 9.08 2.84 -2.18
C SER A 42 8.93 1.94 -3.40
N LEU A 43 8.76 2.51 -4.59
CA LEU A 43 8.58 1.72 -5.81
C LEU A 43 9.78 0.80 -6.11
N GLY A 44 10.97 1.17 -5.66
CA GLY A 44 12.20 0.37 -5.80
C GLY A 44 12.57 -0.46 -4.55
N ASP A 45 11.86 -0.29 -3.43
CA ASP A 45 12.13 -1.02 -2.19
C ASP A 45 10.82 -1.36 -1.46
N PRO A 46 10.32 -2.61 -1.55
CA PRO A 46 10.95 -3.75 -2.19
C PRO A 46 10.95 -3.63 -3.72
N ALA A 47 11.71 -4.49 -4.41
CA ALA A 47 11.72 -4.54 -5.87
C ALA A 47 10.29 -4.56 -6.47
N PRO A 48 10.04 -3.96 -7.64
CA PRO A 48 8.68 -3.84 -8.20
C PRO A 48 7.91 -5.17 -8.31
N GLU A 49 8.57 -6.28 -8.65
CA GLU A 49 8.00 -7.64 -8.67
C GLU A 49 7.66 -8.20 -7.28
N LYS A 50 8.23 -7.65 -6.21
CA LYS A 50 7.98 -8.06 -4.82
C LYS A 50 6.80 -7.33 -4.18
N TRP A 51 6.19 -6.38 -4.87
CA TRP A 51 4.93 -5.75 -4.49
C TRP A 51 3.73 -6.69 -4.72
N GLY A 52 3.65 -7.70 -3.87
CA GLY A 52 2.58 -8.69 -3.85
C GLY A 52 2.48 -9.36 -2.48
N VAL A 53 1.47 -10.20 -2.29
CA VAL A 53 1.41 -11.02 -1.08
C VAL A 53 2.46 -12.14 -1.12
N LYS A 54 2.91 -12.64 0.02
CA LYS A 54 3.93 -13.71 0.11
C LYS A 54 3.57 -14.97 -0.69
N LYS A 55 2.27 -15.32 -0.76
CA LYS A 55 1.77 -16.43 -1.59
C LYS A 55 1.98 -16.23 -3.09
N ASP A 56 2.12 -14.99 -3.53
CA ASP A 56 2.41 -14.61 -4.92
C ASP A 56 3.87 -14.14 -5.08
N ASN A 57 4.79 -14.69 -4.25
CA ASN A 57 6.22 -14.38 -4.23
C ASN A 57 6.58 -12.91 -3.86
N GLY A 58 5.63 -12.17 -3.27
CA GLY A 58 5.88 -10.83 -2.73
C GLY A 58 6.30 -10.81 -1.26
N VAL A 59 6.17 -9.65 -0.60
CA VAL A 59 6.63 -9.44 0.78
C VAL A 59 5.52 -9.23 1.81
N PHE A 60 4.29 -8.95 1.37
CA PHE A 60 3.18 -8.62 2.27
C PHE A 60 2.45 -9.88 2.72
N ASP A 61 2.07 -9.96 3.99
CA ASP A 61 1.33 -11.13 4.47
C ASP A 61 -0.06 -11.23 3.83
N GLN A 62 -0.55 -12.46 3.68
CA GLN A 62 -1.96 -12.71 3.43
C GLN A 62 -2.67 -13.01 4.74
N PHE A 63 -3.98 -12.87 4.78
CA PHE A 63 -4.78 -13.28 5.93
C PHE A 63 -5.41 -14.66 5.67
N ALA A 64 -5.59 -15.44 6.75
CA ALA A 64 -6.35 -16.68 6.66
C ALA A 64 -7.80 -16.36 6.25
N GLY A 65 -8.31 -17.04 5.21
CA GLY A 65 -9.67 -16.82 4.74
C GLY A 65 -9.88 -15.60 3.82
N ALA A 66 -8.92 -14.67 3.69
CA ALA A 66 -8.99 -13.55 2.74
C ALA A 66 -7.83 -13.56 1.74
N THR A 67 -8.12 -14.05 0.54
CA THR A 67 -7.16 -14.11 -0.58
C THR A 67 -7.25 -12.84 -1.44
N ILE A 68 -8.43 -12.24 -1.59
CA ILE A 68 -8.65 -11.12 -2.53
C ILE A 68 -8.18 -9.78 -1.95
N THR A 69 -8.53 -9.53 -0.71
CA THR A 69 -8.37 -8.23 -0.04
C THR A 69 -6.92 -7.78 0.10
N PRO A 70 -5.99 -8.58 0.67
CA PRO A 70 -4.61 -8.13 0.79
C PRO A 70 -3.96 -7.90 -0.58
N ARG A 71 -4.31 -8.70 -1.60
CA ARG A 71 -3.85 -8.49 -2.99
C ARG A 71 -4.35 -7.17 -3.57
N ALA A 72 -5.63 -6.86 -3.37
CA ALA A 72 -6.24 -5.62 -3.84
C ALA A 72 -5.58 -4.39 -3.19
N VAL A 73 -5.33 -4.44 -1.88
CA VAL A 73 -4.67 -3.33 -1.18
C VAL A 73 -3.24 -3.15 -1.65
N VAL A 74 -2.44 -4.22 -1.72
CA VAL A 74 -1.04 -4.13 -2.21
C VAL A 74 -1.00 -3.54 -3.62
N LYS A 75 -1.89 -4.00 -4.52
CA LYS A 75 -1.99 -3.48 -5.89
C LYS A 75 -2.36 -1.99 -5.92
N ALA A 76 -3.32 -1.57 -5.11
CA ALA A 76 -3.74 -0.17 -5.04
C ALA A 76 -2.61 0.74 -4.53
N VAL A 77 -1.88 0.30 -3.50
CA VAL A 77 -0.75 1.05 -2.94
C VAL A 77 0.39 1.18 -3.97
N LYS A 78 0.77 0.07 -4.62
CA LYS A 78 1.77 0.08 -5.70
C LYS A 78 1.37 1.04 -6.83
N GLY A 79 0.12 0.95 -7.30
CA GLY A 79 -0.39 1.83 -8.35
C GLY A 79 -0.37 3.31 -7.96
N GLY A 80 -0.61 3.62 -6.68
CA GLY A 80 -0.47 4.99 -6.16
C GLY A 80 0.97 5.50 -6.19
N LEU A 81 1.96 4.67 -5.87
CA LEU A 81 3.38 5.01 -5.99
C LEU A 81 3.79 5.21 -7.46
N GLU A 82 3.34 4.34 -8.35
CA GLU A 82 3.57 4.48 -9.80
C GLU A 82 2.97 5.78 -10.34
N PHE A 83 1.74 6.10 -9.92
CA PHE A 83 1.08 7.35 -10.29
C PHE A 83 1.85 8.58 -9.82
N TYR A 84 2.31 8.58 -8.56
CA TYR A 84 3.11 9.65 -8.01
C TYR A 84 4.44 9.80 -8.78
N ALA A 85 5.15 8.70 -9.03
CA ALA A 85 6.40 8.72 -9.77
C ALA A 85 6.23 9.30 -11.18
N ALA A 86 5.16 8.92 -11.88
CA ALA A 86 4.85 9.42 -13.23
C ALA A 86 4.48 10.92 -13.27
N ARG A 87 4.07 11.52 -12.14
CA ARG A 87 3.59 12.91 -12.04
C ARG A 87 4.35 13.74 -11.01
N LYS A 88 5.52 13.26 -10.59
CA LYS A 88 6.28 13.87 -9.49
C LYS A 88 6.45 15.37 -9.70
N GLN A 89 6.84 15.77 -10.92
CA GLN A 89 7.06 17.17 -11.29
C GLN A 89 5.81 18.03 -11.11
N ASP A 90 4.65 17.59 -11.60
CA ASP A 90 3.38 18.32 -11.49
C ASP A 90 2.92 18.44 -10.03
N ILE A 91 3.04 17.35 -9.27
CA ILE A 91 2.60 17.27 -7.87
C ILE A 91 3.48 18.15 -6.97
N THR A 92 4.79 18.20 -7.22
CA THR A 92 5.73 19.03 -6.42
C THR A 92 5.84 20.47 -6.92
N ALA A 93 5.49 20.77 -8.18
CA ALA A 93 5.51 22.14 -8.70
C ALA A 93 4.41 23.02 -8.10
N GLY A 94 3.26 22.45 -7.75
CA GLY A 94 2.15 23.20 -7.13
C GLY A 94 2.32 23.53 -5.65
N SER A 95 3.40 23.09 -5.00
CA SER A 95 3.71 23.38 -3.58
C SER A 95 4.73 24.50 -3.40
N GLY A 96 5.18 25.12 -4.48
CA GLY A 96 6.06 26.29 -4.48
C GLY A 96 5.48 27.45 -5.28
N SER A 97 4.52 28.16 -4.70
CA SER A 97 4.08 29.50 -5.11
C SER A 97 3.54 30.23 -3.89
#